data_AF-A0A5K1GTY4-F1
#
_entry.id   AF-A0A5K1GTY4-F1
#
_cell.length_a   1.000
_cell.length_b   1.000
_cell.length_c   1.000
_cell.angle_alpha   90.00
_cell.angle_beta   90.00
_cell.angle_gamma   90.00
#
_symmetry.space_group_name_H-M   'P 1'
#
loop_
_entity.id
_entity.type
_entity.pdbx_description
1 polymer ?
#
loop_
_entity_poly.entity_id
_entity_poly.type
_entity_poly.pdbx_seq_one_letter_code
_entity_poly.pdbx_strand_id
1 'polypeptide(L)' 'TGGPFWEVEYGRKDGNISVASEAAVVPVGRENVTYLVEFYQELGLNILDLVTLS' A
#
# COMPACT_ATOMS: atom_id res chain seq x y z
N THR A 1 -0.42 22.92 -1.39
CA THR A 1 0.71 22.10 -1.89
C THR A 1 1.96 22.51 -1.15
N GLY A 2 2.24 21.88 -0.01
CA GLY A 2 3.37 22.22 0.88
C GLY A 2 3.84 21.03 1.70
N GLY A 3 3.63 19.82 1.17
CA GLY A 3 4.07 18.59 1.80
C GLY A 3 5.57 18.36 1.63
N PRO A 4 6.14 17.38 2.36
CA PRO A 4 7.54 17.01 2.24
C PRO A 4 7.86 16.44 0.86
N PHE A 5 9.11 16.59 0.43
CA PHE A 5 9.66 15.96 -0.76
C PHE A 5 10.66 14.88 -0.36
N TRP A 6 10.74 13.82 -1.17
CA TRP A 6 11.73 12.77 -1.01
C TRP A 6 12.30 12.36 -2.37
N GLU A 7 13.53 11.84 -2.35
CA GLU A 7 14.17 11.29 -3.53
C GLU A 7 13.49 9.96 -3.92
N VAL A 8 13.28 9.75 -5.21
CA VAL A 8 12.60 8.55 -5.72
C VAL A 8 13.63 7.64 -6.37
N GLU A 9 13.69 6.40 -5.90
CA GLU A 9 14.48 5.36 -6.56
C GLU A 9 13.84 4.95 -7.90
N TYR A 10 14.66 4.92 -8.95
CA TYR A 10 14.27 4.54 -10.31
C TYR A 10 14.75 3.12 -10.65
N GLY A 11 14.21 2.53 -11.73
CA GLY A 11 14.63 1.21 -12.23
C GLY A 11 13.63 0.08 -12.00
N ARG A 12 12.42 0.38 -11.53
CA ARG A 12 11.30 -0.58 -11.54
C ARG A 12 11.02 -1.02 -12.99
N LYS A 13 10.77 -2.30 -13.18
CA LYS A 13 10.42 -2.90 -14.48
C LYS A 13 8.91 -3.07 -14.58
N ASP A 14 8.38 -2.91 -15.78
CA ASP A 14 6.96 -3.09 -16.03
C ASP A 14 6.59 -4.58 -16.08
N GLY A 15 5.52 -4.95 -15.37
CA GLY A 15 4.91 -6.27 -15.48
C GLY A 15 4.01 -6.35 -16.72
N ASN A 16 4.04 -7.47 -17.43
CA ASN A 16 3.20 -7.69 -18.63
C ASN A 16 1.82 -8.30 -18.32
N ILE A 17 1.53 -8.57 -17.05
CA ILE A 17 0.33 -9.26 -16.61
C ILE A 17 -0.44 -8.32 -15.68
N SER A 18 -1.72 -8.14 -15.94
CA SER A 18 -2.65 -7.40 -15.09
C SER A 18 -3.92 -8.20 -14.94
N VAL A 19 -4.24 -8.59 -13.70
CA VAL A 19 -5.40 -9.44 -13.39
C VAL A 19 -6.34 -8.69 -12.45
N ALA A 20 -7.57 -8.46 -12.89
CA ALA A 20 -8.55 -7.70 -12.10
C ALA A 20 -8.89 -8.34 -10.74
N SER A 21 -8.84 -9.68 -10.65
CA SER A 21 -9.09 -10.39 -9.39
C SER A 21 -8.02 -10.15 -8.34
N GLU A 22 -6.77 -9.86 -8.74
CA GLU A 22 -5.69 -9.52 -7.79
C GLU A 22 -5.91 -8.16 -7.15
N ALA A 23 -6.56 -7.22 -7.86
CA ALA A 23 -6.88 -5.89 -7.32
C ALA A 23 -8.01 -5.91 -6.26
N ALA A 24 -8.74 -7.02 -6.12
CA ALA A 24 -9.82 -7.15 -5.15
C ALA A 24 -9.33 -7.22 -3.69
N VAL A 25 -8.03 -7.46 -3.47
CA VAL A 25 -7.41 -7.49 -2.14
C VAL A 25 -7.08 -6.10 -1.60
N VAL A 26 -7.20 -5.04 -2.40
CA VAL A 26 -6.87 -3.68 -1.97
C VAL A 26 -7.98 -3.15 -1.04
N PRO A 27 -7.62 -2.64 0.16
CA PRO A 27 -8.58 -2.12 1.12
C PRO A 27 -9.47 -1.00 0.56
N VAL A 28 -10.79 -1.13 0.71
CA VAL A 28 -11.78 -0.15 0.20
C VAL A 28 -12.17 0.90 1.26
N GLY A 29 -11.58 0.84 2.45
CA GLY A 29 -11.78 1.82 3.52
C GLY A 29 -13.04 1.62 4.38
N ARG A 30 -13.70 0.45 4.28
CA ARG A 30 -14.80 0.03 5.18
C ARG A 30 -14.44 -1.14 6.08
N GLU A 31 -13.17 -1.52 6.11
CA GLU A 31 -12.69 -2.69 6.83
C GLU A 31 -12.30 -2.36 8.27
N ASN A 32 -12.27 -3.40 9.11
CA ASN A 32 -11.85 -3.27 10.50
C ASN A 32 -10.35 -2.94 10.59
N VAL A 33 -9.97 -2.13 11.58
CA VAL A 33 -8.57 -1.73 11.80
C VAL A 33 -7.64 -2.93 11.95
N THR A 34 -8.09 -4.02 12.59
CA THR A 34 -7.30 -5.26 12.71
C THR A 34 -6.93 -5.85 11.35
N TYR A 35 -7.87 -5.82 10.38
CA TYR A 35 -7.62 -6.31 9.03
C TYR A 35 -6.61 -5.42 8.29
N LEU A 36 -6.71 -4.09 8.44
CA LEU A 36 -5.74 -3.16 7.84
C LEU A 36 -4.33 -3.37 8.40
N VAL A 37 -4.20 -3.67 9.70
CA VAL A 37 -2.92 -3.97 10.32
C VAL A 37 -2.32 -5.26 9.76
N GLU A 38 -3.12 -6.33 9.64
CA GLU A 38 -2.68 -7.60 9.06
C GLU A 38 -2.27 -7.43 7.59
N PHE A 39 -3.06 -6.70 6.79
CA PHE A 39 -2.75 -6.41 5.39
C PHE A 39 -1.43 -5.66 5.20
N TYR A 40 -1.17 -4.63 6.01
CA TYR A 40 0.11 -3.90 5.94
C TYR A 40 1.28 -4.80 6.34
N GLN A 41 1.09 -5.68 7.33
CA GLN A 41 2.11 -6.65 7.73
C GLN A 41 2.43 -7.65 6.61
N GLU A 42 1.44 -8.10 5.83
CA GLU A 42 1.66 -8.96 4.67
C GLU A 42 2.50 -8.29 3.57
N LEU A 43 2.38 -6.96 3.43
CA LEU A 43 3.20 -6.15 2.52
C LEU A 43 4.59 -5.80 3.09
N GLY A 44 4.93 -6.28 4.29
CA GLY A 44 6.17 -5.95 4.98
C GLY A 44 6.20 -4.54 5.58
N LEU A 45 5.04 -3.90 5.71
CA LEU A 45 4.85 -2.58 6.32
C LEU A 45 4.40 -2.72 7.77
N ASN A 46 4.73 -1.74 8.60
CA ASN A 46 4.41 -1.74 10.03
C ASN A 46 3.21 -0.81 10.36
N ILE A 47 2.79 -0.80 11.62
CA ILE A 47 1.64 0.03 12.09
C ILE A 47 1.90 1.54 11.92
N LEU A 48 3.15 2.00 12.05
CA LEU A 48 3.50 3.41 11.79
C LEU A 48 3.28 3.75 10.31
N ASP A 49 3.60 2.81 9.41
CA ASP A 49 3.40 2.98 7.97
C ASP A 49 1.89 3.03 7.62
N LEU A 50 1.06 2.28 8.35
CA LEU A 50 -0.40 2.37 8.24
C LEU A 50 -0.91 3.77 8.60
N VAL A 51 -0.45 4.35 9.72
CA VAL A 51 -0.91 5.66 10.21
C VAL A 51 -0.39 6.82 9.36
N THR A 52 0.80 6.68 8.77
CA THR A 52 1.40 7.75 7.96
C THR A 52 0.88 7.80 6.52
N LEU A 53 0.35 6.69 6.00
CA LEU A 53 -0.15 6.56 4.63
C LEU A 53 -1.69 6.62 4.50
N SER A 54 -2.43 6.68 5.62
CA SER A 54 -3.90 6.84 5.67
C SER A 54 -4.34 8.29 5.50
#